data_AF-A0A945FNZ3-F1
#
_entry.id   AF-A0A945FNZ3-F1
#
_cell.length_a   1.000
_cell.length_b   1.000
_cell.length_c   1.000
_cell.angle_alpha   90.00
_cell.angle_beta   90.00
_cell.angle_gamma   90.00
#
_symmetry.space_group_name_H-M   'P 1'
#
loop_
_entity.id
_entity.type
_entity.pdbx_description
1 polymer ?
#
loop_
_entity_poly.entity_id
_entity_poly.type
_entity_poly.pdbx_seq_one_letter_code
_entity_poly.pdbx_strand_id
1 'polypeptide(L)' 'MFDRPESGERAVLVHINLYDAQEDLNELKELASSAGAEVVHVLTGSRKYPDAKYFIGSGKLEELKAAIEETEADLVLFN' A
#
# COMPACT_ATOMS: atom_id res chain seq x y z
N MET A 1 -2.12 22.01 11.25
CA MET A 1 -1.85 22.25 9.82
C MET A 1 -1.95 20.87 9.18
N PHE A 2 -2.97 20.63 8.34
CA PHE A 2 -3.03 19.38 7.59
C PHE A 2 -2.12 19.57 6.39
N ASP A 3 -0.94 18.96 6.44
CA ASP A 3 -0.06 18.86 5.30
C ASP A 3 -0.85 18.09 4.24
N ARG A 4 -1.20 18.76 3.14
CA ARG A 4 -1.78 18.07 2.00
C ARG A 4 -0.59 17.45 1.28
N PRO A 5 -0.56 16.12 1.09
CA PRO A 5 0.44 15.52 0.23
C PRO A 5 0.41 16.25 -1.11
N GLU A 6 1.59 16.66 -1.59
CA GLU A 6 1.69 17.32 -2.88
C GLU A 6 1.22 16.34 -3.96
N SER A 7 0.39 16.80 -4.89
CA SER A 7 -0.05 15.95 -6.01
C SER A 7 1.18 15.45 -6.76
N GLY A 8 1.28 14.14 -7.00
CA GLY A 8 2.40 13.51 -7.71
C GLY A 8 3.33 12.66 -6.85
N GLU A 9 3.00 12.39 -5.58
CA GLU A 9 3.78 11.46 -4.76
C GLU A 9 3.74 10.03 -5.32
N ARG A 10 4.93 9.42 -5.44
CA ARG A 10 5.08 8.02 -5.88
C ARG A 10 4.64 7.10 -4.75
N ALA A 11 3.63 6.29 -5.01
CA ALA A 11 2.97 5.47 -4.01
C ALA A 11 3.12 3.96 -4.27
N VAL A 12 3.49 3.22 -3.23
CA VAL A 12 3.32 1.77 -3.17
C VAL A 12 1.98 1.48 -2.51
N LEU A 13 1.12 0.71 -3.18
CA LEU A 13 -0.10 0.20 -2.57
C LEU A 13 0.18 -1.16 -1.91
N VAL A 14 -0.32 -1.34 -0.70
CA VAL A 14 -0.27 -2.59 0.04
C VAL A 14 -1.68 -3.06 0.29
N HIS A 15 -2.07 -4.11 -0.43
CA HIS A 15 -3.41 -4.67 -0.41
C HIS A 15 -3.43 -6.05 0.24
N ILE A 16 -3.97 -6.12 1.46
CA ILE A 16 -4.03 -7.34 2.27
C ILE A 16 -5.48 -7.72 2.47
N ASN A 17 -5.85 -8.87 1.91
CA ASN A 17 -7.15 -9.47 2.19
C ASN A 17 -7.13 -10.10 3.59
N LEU A 18 -7.91 -9.52 4.50
CA LEU A 18 -8.13 -10.05 5.84
C LEU A 18 -9.38 -10.93 5.84
N TYR A 19 -9.25 -12.16 6.33
CA TYR A 19 -10.35 -13.16 6.31
C TYR A 19 -10.84 -13.45 4.87
N ASP A 20 -12.16 -13.66 4.71
CA ASP A 20 -12.89 -13.80 3.44
C ASP A 20 -13.40 -12.45 2.90
N ALA A 21 -13.02 -11.32 3.52
CA ALA A 21 -13.30 -10.02 2.93
C ALA A 21 -12.36 -9.83 1.73
N GLN A 22 -12.90 -10.05 0.53
CA GLN A 22 -12.25 -9.64 -0.71
C GLN A 22 -12.49 -8.15 -0.88
N GLU A 23 -11.49 -7.35 -0.54
CA GLU A 23 -11.52 -5.92 -0.82
C GLU A 23 -11.10 -5.69 -2.28
N ASP A 24 -11.69 -4.69 -2.94
CA ASP A 24 -11.44 -4.46 -4.37
C ASP A 24 -10.16 -3.63 -4.54
N LEU A 25 -9.10 -4.29 -5.03
CA LEU A 25 -7.84 -3.62 -5.35
C LEU A 25 -8.01 -2.47 -6.36
N ASN A 26 -9.00 -2.54 -7.26
CA ASN A 26 -9.24 -1.47 -8.22
C ASN A 26 -9.78 -0.22 -7.54
N GLU A 27 -10.67 -0.37 -6.55
CA GLU A 27 -11.15 0.76 -5.75
C GLU A 27 -9.97 1.48 -5.06
N LEU A 28 -9.06 0.72 -4.44
CA LEU A 28 -7.86 1.30 -3.81
C LEU A 28 -7.00 2.09 -4.81
N LYS A 29 -6.82 1.57 -6.03
CA LYS A 29 -6.09 2.26 -7.10
C LYS A 29 -6.80 3.52 -7.57
N GLU A 30 -8.12 3.47 -7.74
CA GLU A 30 -8.92 4.62 -8.15
C GLU A 30 -8.89 5.72 -7.09
N LEU A 31 -8.95 5.37 -5.81
CA LEU A 31 -8.83 6.32 -4.71
C LEU A 31 -7.44 6.96 -4.68
N ALA A 32 -6.37 6.17 -4.79
CA ALA A 32 -5.00 6.69 -4.84
C ALA A 32 -4.80 7.64 -6.03
N SER A 33 -5.25 7.24 -7.22
CA SER A 33 -5.20 8.07 -8.43
C SER A 33 -6.00 9.37 -8.28
N SER A 34 -7.21 9.28 -7.71
CA SER A 34 -8.08 10.45 -7.46
C SER A 34 -7.49 11.41 -6.43
N ALA A 35 -6.68 10.91 -5.50
CA ALA A 35 -5.93 11.71 -4.53
C ALA A 35 -4.66 12.33 -5.13
N GLY A 36 -4.33 12.02 -6.39
CA GLY A 36 -3.14 12.54 -7.08
C GLY A 36 -1.86 11.75 -6.83
N ALA A 37 -1.96 10.53 -6.30
CA ALA A 37 -0.80 9.65 -6.12
C ALA A 37 -0.45 8.91 -7.42
N GLU A 38 0.83 8.80 -7.72
CA GLU A 38 1.34 7.97 -8.81
C GLU A 38 1.59 6.56 -8.28
N VAL A 39 0.74 5.59 -8.61
CA VAL A 39 0.91 4.20 -8.17
C VAL A 39 2.06 3.54 -8.93
N VAL A 40 3.20 3.38 -8.27
CA VAL A 40 4.44 2.82 -8.86
C VAL A 40 4.61 1.33 -8.59
N HIS A 41 3.97 0.81 -7.53
CA HIS A 41 4.01 -0.61 -7.21
C HIS A 41 2.76 -1.04 -6.43
N VAL A 42 2.42 -2.34 -6.50
CA VAL A 42 1.32 -2.92 -5.74
C VAL A 42 1.77 -4.24 -5.11
N LEU A 43 1.81 -4.29 -3.79
CA LEU A 43 1.97 -5.51 -3.03
C LEU A 43 0.63 -6.07 -2.62
N THR A 44 0.41 -7.34 -2.93
CA THR A 44 -0.79 -8.06 -2.50
C THR A 44 -0.46 -9.18 -1.52
N GLY A 45 -1.43 -9.52 -0.68
CA GLY A 45 -1.32 -10.64 0.25
C GLY A 45 -2.68 -11.04 0.80
N SER A 46 -2.71 -12.20 1.45
CA SER A 46 -3.89 -12.66 2.20
C SER A 46 -3.45 -13.20 3.55
N ARG A 47 -4.24 -12.91 4.58
CA ARG A 47 -3.99 -13.43 5.93
C ARG A 47 -5.26 -13.44 6.77
N LYS A 48 -5.30 -14.34 7.75
CA LYS A 48 -6.46 -14.47 8.64
C LYS A 48 -6.55 -13.34 9.68
N TYR A 49 -5.41 -12.88 10.18
CA TYR A 49 -5.31 -11.80 11.17
C TYR A 49 -4.09 -10.95 10.88
N PRO A 50 -4.16 -9.62 11.04
CA PRO A 50 -3.00 -8.74 10.85
C PRO A 50 -1.88 -9.11 11.82
N ASP A 51 -0.63 -8.91 11.40
CA ASP A 51 0.51 -9.05 12.31
C ASP A 51 0.49 -7.90 13.33
N ALA A 52 0.60 -8.23 14.61
CA ALA A 52 0.51 -7.22 15.68
C ALA A 52 1.65 -6.18 15.63
N LYS A 53 2.78 -6.51 15.01
CA LYS A 53 3.95 -5.64 14.92
C LYS A 53 4.00 -4.88 13.59
N TYR A 54 3.66 -5.54 12.48
CA TYR A 54 3.91 -5.02 11.14
C TYR A 54 2.69 -5.01 10.21
N PHE A 55 1.51 -5.47 10.66
CA PHE A 55 0.29 -5.68 9.85
C PHE A 55 0.43 -6.74 8.73
N ILE A 56 1.50 -6.70 7.93
CA ILE A 56 1.79 -7.56 6.76
C ILE A 56 2.79 -8.69 7.05
N GLY A 57 3.43 -8.68 8.22
CA GLY A 57 4.43 -9.67 8.62
C GLY A 57 5.81 -9.38 8.02
N SER A 58 6.85 -10.02 8.55
CA SER A 58 8.23 -9.70 8.22
C SER A 58 8.60 -9.96 6.75
N GLY A 59 8.11 -11.05 6.14
CA GLY A 59 8.42 -11.34 4.74
C GLY A 59 7.91 -10.25 3.78
N LYS A 60 6.63 -9.87 3.93
CA LYS A 60 6.03 -8.79 3.14
C LYS A 60 6.60 -7.43 3.47
N LEU A 61 7.09 -7.22 4.69
CA LEU A 61 7.80 -6.01 5.07
C LEU A 61 9.12 -5.86 4.30
N GLU A 62 9.87 -6.95 4.14
CA GLU A 62 11.10 -6.94 3.32
C GLU A 62 10.77 -6.72 1.83
N GLU A 63 9.70 -7.34 1.31
CA GLU A 63 9.20 -7.07 -0.05
C GLU A 63 8.84 -5.59 -0.24
N LEU A 64 8.12 -4.99 0.73
CA LEU A 64 7.75 -3.58 0.73
C LEU A 64 8.98 -2.67 0.76
N LYS A 65 9.96 -2.99 1.59
CA LYS A 65 11.20 -2.23 1.65
C LYS A 65 11.93 -2.23 0.31
N ALA A 66 12.06 -3.40 -0.32
CA ALA A 66 12.69 -3.53 -1.64
C ALA A 66 11.93 -2.75 -2.71
N ALA A 67 10.59 -2.80 -2.70
CA ALA A 67 9.76 -2.04 -3.62
C ALA A 67 9.96 -0.52 -3.46
N ILE A 68 9.98 -0.01 -2.21
CA ILE A 68 10.22 1.40 -1.93
C ILE A 68 11.60 1.84 -2.43
N GLU A 69 12.64 1.02 -2.21
CA GLU A 69 14.01 1.32 -2.66
C GLU A 69 14.13 1.30 -4.19
N GLU A 70 13.46 0.35 -4.87
CA GLU A 70 13.47 0.24 -6.33
C GLU A 70 12.68 1.36 -7.01
N THR A 71 11.53 1.70 -6.45
CA THR A 71 10.60 2.67 -7.03
C THR A 71 10.69 4.05 -6.38
N GLU A 72 11.70 4.31 -5.56
CA GLU A 72 11.89 5.52 -4.74
C GLU A 72 10.56 6.15 -4.31
N ALA A 73 9.72 5.31 -3.67
CA ALA A 73 8.37 5.73 -3.33
C ALA A 73 8.38 6.61 -2.09
N ASP A 74 7.65 7.72 -2.16
CA ASP A 74 7.50 8.68 -1.07
C ASP A 74 6.34 8.31 -0.14
N LEU A 75 5.40 7.50 -0.65
CA LEU A 75 4.16 7.15 0.04
C LEU A 75 3.91 5.63 0.03
N VAL A 76 3.37 5.12 1.14
CA VAL A 76 2.84 3.75 1.22
C VAL A 76 1.39 3.82 1.70
N LEU A 77 0.47 3.26 0.91
CA LEU A 77 -0.96 3.21 1.21
C LEU A 77 -1.37 1.78 1.54
N PHE A 78 -2.08 1.59 2.65
CA PHE A 78 -2.65 0.31 3.08
C PHE A 78 -4.17 0.34 2.94
N ASN A 79 -4.78 -0.81 2.61
CA ASN A 79 -6.21 -1.04 2.88
C ASN A 79 -6.44 -1.53 4.32
#